data_AF-D5T0Y7-F1
#
_entry.id   AF-D5T0Y7-F1
#
_cell.length_a   1.000
_cell.length_b   1.000
_cell.length_c   1.000
_cell.angle_alpha   90.00
_cell.angle_beta   90.00
_cell.angle_gamma   90.00
#
_symmetry.space_group_name_H-M   'P 1'
#
loop_
_entity.id
_entity.type
_entity.pdbx_description
1 polymer ?
#
loop_
_entity_poly.entity_id
_entity_poly.type
_entity_poly.pdbx_seq_one_letter_code
_entity_poly.pdbx_strand_id
1 'polypeptide(L)'
;MATAYQLTPERIEELRLYHEIGWPPSLTMNQLELYERTNIATLRKYLLGRPDAPFIPFDRGGIIPLLSWEKFKAAVSVGKTYDGEI
;
A
#
# COMPACT_ATOMS: atom_id res chain seq x y z
N MET A 1 -14.20 7.36 14.30
CA MET A 1 -13.08 8.33 14.24
C MET A 1 -11.95 7.67 13.48
N ALA A 2 -11.48 8.26 12.38
CA ALA A 2 -10.29 7.72 11.69
C ALA A 2 -9.09 7.95 12.59
N THR A 3 -8.50 6.88 13.11
CA THR A 3 -7.23 6.96 13.84
C THR A 3 -6.18 7.55 12.91
N ALA A 4 -5.58 8.67 13.30
CA ALA A 4 -4.45 9.22 12.56
C ALA A 4 -3.36 8.15 12.46
N TYR A 5 -2.67 8.09 11.32
CA TYR A 5 -1.51 7.21 11.18
C TYR A 5 -0.46 7.61 12.23
N GLN A 6 0.01 6.65 13.02
CA GLN A 6 1.01 6.87 14.07
C GLN A 6 2.31 6.13 13.73
N LEU A 7 3.42 6.85 13.87
CA LEU A 7 4.76 6.33 13.72
C LEU A 7 5.24 5.81 15.08
N THR A 8 4.88 4.58 15.43
CA THR A 8 5.36 3.94 16.66
C THR A 8 6.85 3.62 16.56
N PRO A 9 7.57 3.46 17.69
CA PRO A 9 8.98 3.06 17.68
C PRO A 9 9.25 1.80 16.83
N GLU A 10 8.38 0.79 16.95
CA GLU A 10 8.43 -0.45 16.15
C GLU A 10 8.33 -0.17 14.64
N ARG A 11 7.39 0.69 14.24
CA ARG A 11 7.22 1.10 12.84
C ARG A 11 8.43 1.90 12.32
N ILE A 12 9.10 2.66 13.17
CA ILE A 12 10.33 3.40 12.81
C ILE A 12 11.46 2.42 12.51
N GLU A 13 11.62 1.38 13.34
CA GLU A 13 12.62 0.34 13.12
C GLU A 13 12.34 -0.46 11.84
N GLU A 14 11.08 -0.84 11.59
CA GLU A 14 10.69 -1.48 10.34
C GLU A 14 10.97 -0.60 9.12
N LEU A 15 10.64 0.70 9.18
CA LEU A 15 10.94 1.66 8.11
C LEU A 15 12.44 1.72 7.83
N ARG A 16 13.25 1.80 8.89
CA ARG A 16 14.70 1.83 8.78
C ARG A 16 15.23 0.55 8.12
N LEU A 17 14.73 -0.61 8.55
CA LEU A 17 15.10 -1.89 7.97
C LEU A 17 14.80 -1.91 6.46
N TYR A 18 13.59 -1.56 6.04
CA TYR A 18 13.22 -1.54 4.61
C TYR A 18 13.98 -0.48 3.81
N HIS A 19 14.44 0.61 4.43
CA HIS A 19 15.36 1.56 3.80
C HIS A 19 16.75 0.97 3.57
N GLU A 20 17.22 0.06 4.43
CA GLU A 20 18.54 -0.58 4.32
C GLU A 20 18.52 -1.79 3.37
N ILE A 21 17.49 -2.64 3.44
CA ILE A 21 17.42 -3.91 2.68
C ILE A 21 16.49 -3.86 1.46
N GLY A 22 15.71 -2.79 1.31
CA GLY A 22 14.67 -2.66 0.29
C GLY A 22 13.30 -3.17 0.77
N TRP A 23 12.26 -2.74 0.05
CA TRP A 23 10.89 -3.18 0.30
C TRP A 23 10.62 -4.56 -0.31
N PRO A 24 9.77 -5.40 0.33
CA PRO A 24 9.37 -6.66 -0.27
C PRO A 24 8.56 -6.42 -1.56
N PRO A 25 8.65 -7.33 -2.54
CA PRO A 25 7.96 -7.20 -3.83
C PRO A 25 6.43 -7.27 -3.72
N SER A 26 5.92 -7.76 -2.59
CA SER A 26 4.49 -7.78 -2.27
C SER A 26 4.30 -7.25 -0.85
N LEU A 27 3.45 -6.24 -0.71
CA LEU A 27 3.12 -5.60 0.54
C LEU A 27 1.84 -6.21 1.12
N THR A 28 1.87 -6.55 2.40
CA THR A 28 0.67 -6.74 3.20
C THR A 28 0.03 -5.38 3.51
N MET A 29 -1.20 -5.36 4.04
CA MET A 29 -1.86 -4.10 4.40
C MET A 29 -1.10 -3.28 5.42
N ASN A 30 -0.49 -3.91 6.42
CA ASN A 30 0.29 -3.20 7.43
C ASN A 30 1.56 -2.60 6.81
N GLN A 31 2.22 -3.34 5.91
CA GLN A 31 3.38 -2.83 5.18
C GLN A 31 3.00 -1.71 4.21
N LEU A 32 1.82 -1.78 3.58
CA LEU A 32 1.29 -0.71 2.74
C LEU A 32 1.04 0.56 3.53
N GLU A 33 0.45 0.47 4.73
CA GLU A 33 0.29 1.62 5.62
C GLU A 33 1.64 2.27 5.94
N LEU A 34 2.64 1.45 6.22
CA LEU A 34 4.00 1.91 6.53
C LEU A 34 4.67 2.56 5.33
N TYR A 35 4.53 1.95 4.15
CA TYR A 35 5.08 2.42 2.88
C TYR A 35 4.46 3.76 2.45
N GLU A 36 3.13 3.87 2.50
CA GLU A 36 2.39 5.11 2.17
C GLU A 36 2.39 6.14 3.32
N ARG A 37 2.89 5.75 4.49
CA ARG A 37 2.82 6.54 5.74
C ARG A 37 1.40 7.06 6.01
N THR A 38 0.41 6.23 5.70
CA THR A 38 -1.01 6.60 5.66
C THR A 38 -1.85 5.46 6.23
N ASN A 39 -2.92 5.78 6.97
CA ASN A 39 -3.82 4.79 7.54
C ASN A 39 -4.56 4.00 6.44
N ILE A 40 -4.70 2.70 6.63
CA ILE A 40 -5.35 1.79 5.71
C ILE A 40 -6.80 2.16 5.43
N ALA A 41 -7.51 2.76 6.39
CA ALA A 41 -8.88 3.25 6.20
C ALA A 41 -8.93 4.36 5.15
N THR A 42 -7.93 5.25 5.14
CA THR A 42 -7.79 6.30 4.12
C THR A 42 -7.44 5.68 2.77
N LEU A 43 -6.48 4.75 2.74
CA LEU A 43 -6.11 4.04 1.51
C LEU A 43 -7.31 3.27 0.93
N ARG A 44 -8.12 2.61 1.77
CA ARG A 44 -9.35 1.92 1.36
C ARG A 44 -10.39 2.87 0.78
N LYS A 45 -10.58 4.04 1.40
CA LYS A 45 -11.58 5.00 0.95
C LYS A 45 -11.25 5.61 -0.41
N TYR A 46 -9.98 5.92 -0.66
CA TYR A 46 -9.58 6.73 -1.82
C TYR A 46 -8.88 5.95 -2.93
N LEU A 47 -8.20 4.84 -2.60
CA LEU A 47 -7.37 4.08 -3.54
C LEU A 47 -7.83 2.63 -3.66
N LEU A 48 -7.76 1.82 -2.60
CA LEU A 48 -8.06 0.38 -2.65
C LEU A 48 -9.55 0.08 -2.86
N GLY A 49 -10.44 1.06 -2.72
CA GLY A 49 -11.86 0.91 -3.08
C GLY A 49 -12.12 1.00 -4.58
N ARG A 50 -11.11 1.35 -5.39
CA ARG A 50 -11.24 1.41 -6.83
C ARG A 50 -11.19 0.01 -7.45
N PRO A 51 -11.93 -0.25 -8.54
CA PRO A 51 -11.96 -1.56 -9.19
C PRO A 51 -10.62 -1.95 -9.84
N ASP A 52 -9.79 -0.96 -10.19
CA ASP A 52 -8.47 -1.11 -10.78
C ASP A 52 -7.34 -1.16 -9.75
N ALA A 53 -7.65 -1.20 -8.45
CA ALA A 53 -6.62 -1.33 -7.43
C ALA A 53 -5.92 -2.70 -7.53
N PRO A 54 -4.57 -2.76 -7.50
CA PRO A 54 -3.81 -4.00 -7.62
C PRO A 54 -3.80 -4.77 -6.29
N PHE A 55 -4.99 -5.08 -5.78
CA PHE A 55 -5.21 -5.81 -4.55
C PHE A 55 -5.59 -7.26 -4.84
N ILE A 56 -4.80 -8.19 -4.32
CA ILE A 56 -5.01 -9.63 -4.47
C ILE A 56 -5.52 -10.17 -3.12
N PRO A 57 -6.84 -10.46 -2.99
CA PRO A 57 -7.40 -11.05 -1.78
C PRO A 57 -7.11 -12.56 -1.70
N PHE A 58 -6.96 -13.09 -0.48
CA PHE A 58 -6.92 -14.52 -0.18
C PHE A 58 -7.53 -14.80 1.20
N ASP A 59 -7.81 -16.06 1.53
CA ASP A 59 -8.62 -16.43 2.72
C ASP A 59 -8.15 -15.85 4.07
N ARG A 60 -6.85 -15.55 4.20
CA ARG A 60 -6.24 -15.03 5.44
C ARG A 60 -5.82 -13.56 5.34
N GLY A 61 -6.22 -12.84 4.29
CA GLY A 61 -5.87 -11.43 4.11
C GLY A 61 -5.78 -11.01 2.65
N GLY A 62 -4.75 -10.23 2.33
CA GLY A 62 -4.48 -9.88 0.96
C GLY A 62 -3.16 -9.13 0.81
N ILE A 63 -2.62 -9.17 -0.39
CA ILE A 63 -1.33 -8.58 -0.74
C ILE A 63 -1.49 -7.61 -1.89
N ILE A 64 -0.54 -6.70 -2.00
CA ILE A 64 -0.44 -5.71 -3.06
C ILE A 64 0.97 -5.81 -3.65
N PRO A 65 1.13 -6.22 -4.91
CA PRO A 65 2.44 -6.17 -5.56
C PRO A 65 2.96 -4.73 -5.60
N LEU A 66 4.19 -4.52 -5.12
CA LEU A 66 4.77 -3.18 -4.96
C LEU A 66 4.85 -2.44 -6.30
N LEU A 67 5.33 -3.12 -7.34
CA LEU A 67 5.46 -2.54 -8.68
C LEU A 67 4.09 -2.14 -9.27
N SER A 68 3.10 -3.02 -9.14
CA SER A 68 1.73 -2.75 -9.59
C SER A 68 1.13 -1.58 -8.81
N TRP A 69 1.40 -1.47 -7.51
CA TRP A 69 0.97 -0.35 -6.68
C TRP A 69 1.57 0.98 -7.10
N GLU A 70 2.87 1.02 -7.38
CA GLU A 70 3.54 2.22 -7.88
C GLU A 70 2.98 2.66 -9.24
N LYS A 71 2.79 1.71 -10.17
CA LYS A 71 2.16 1.97 -11.48
C LYS A 71 0.71 2.45 -11.35
N PHE A 72 -0.06 1.83 -10.44
CA PHE A 72 -1.43 2.26 -10.13
C PHE A 72 -1.46 3.70 -9.60
N LYS A 73 -0.59 4.05 -8.64
CA LYS A 73 -0.50 5.44 -8.15
C LYS A 73 -0.13 6.42 -9.27
N ALA A 74 0.79 6.03 -10.16
CA ALA A 74 1.17 6.84 -11.31
C ALA A 74 0.00 7.01 -12.31
N ALA A 75 -0.81 5.98 -12.54
CA ALA A 75 -2.00 6.08 -13.39
C ALA A 75 -3.06 6.99 -12.77
N VAL A 76 -3.34 6.81 -11.47
CA VAL A 76 -4.32 7.63 -10.73
C VAL A 76 -3.92 9.09 -10.69
N SER A 77 -2.63 9.40 -10.52
CA SER A 77 -2.14 10.80 -10.44
C SER A 77 -2.34 11.58 -11.74
N VAL A 78 -2.43 10.90 -12.89
CA VAL A 78 -2.73 11.49 -14.20
C VAL A 78 -4.18 11.31 -14.63
N GLY A 79 -5.07 10.86 -13.71
CA GLY A 79 -6.49 10.65 -13.98
C GLY A 79 -6.81 9.45 -14.87
N LYS A 80 -5.88 8.50 -15.00
CA LYS A 80 -6.07 7.27 -15.76
C LYS A 80 -6.49 6.10 -14.87
N THR A 81 -7.02 5.07 -15.52
CA THR A 81 -7.27 3.75 -14.93
C THR A 81 -6.01 2.91 -15.05
N TYR A 82 -5.72 2.10 -14.03
CA TYR A 82 -4.64 1.14 -14.09
C TYR A 82 -5.06 -0.14 -14.83
N ASP A 83 -4.27 -0.58 -15.81
CA ASP A 83 -4.64 -1.69 -16.72
C ASP A 83 -4.26 -3.09 -16.20
N GLY A 84 -3.72 -3.22 -14.97
CA GLY A 84 -3.60 -4.52 -14.29
C GLY A 84 -2.38 -5.39 -14.65
N GLU A 85 -1.19 -4.80 -14.76
CA GLU A 85 0.05 -5.58 -14.92
C GLU A 85 0.44 -6.30 -13.62
N ILE A 86 0.45 -7.64 -13.64
CA ILE A 86 0.96 -8.50 -12.54
C ILE A 86 2.48 -8.63 -12.64
#